data_AF-A0A3Q8UQ20-F1
#
_entry.id   AF-A0A3Q8UQ20-F1
#
_cell.length_a   1.000
_cell.length_b   1.000
_cell.length_c   1.000
_cell.angle_alpha   90.00
_cell.angle_beta   90.00
_cell.angle_gamma   90.00
#
_symmetry.space_group_name_H-M   'P 1'
#
loop_
_entity.id
_entity.type
_entity.pdbx_description
1 polymer ?
#
loop_
_entity_poly.entity_id
_entity_poly.type
_entity_poly.pdbx_seq_one_letter_code
_entity_poly.pdbx_strand_id
1 'polypeptide(L)'
;MSALVALGHGGRCLVAGPTPEPVEGTWDSLRFLLIEFPDMARVREWYDSPEYRRAREIRGDKIRVGMLLAEGSPPEGFSLPA
;
A
#
# COMPACT_ATOMS: atom_id res chain seq x y z
N MET A 1 1.15 6.05 -11.45
CA MET A 1 2.03 4.93 -11.88
C MET A 1 2.01 3.76 -10.90
N SER A 2 2.28 3.97 -9.61
CA SER A 2 2.37 2.91 -8.60
C SER A 2 1.14 2.00 -8.48
N ALA A 3 -0.08 2.56 -8.48
CA ALA A 3 -1.30 1.77 -8.40
C ALA A 3 -1.55 0.90 -9.65
N LEU A 4 -1.20 1.36 -10.86
CA LEU A 4 -1.40 0.60 -12.10
C LEU A 4 -0.50 -0.63 -12.19
N VAL A 5 0.73 -0.55 -11.68
CA VAL A 5 1.64 -1.72 -11.59
C VAL A 5 1.07 -2.76 -10.63
N ALA A 6 0.50 -2.32 -9.50
CA ALA A 6 -0.11 -3.24 -8.53
C ALA A 6 -1.27 -4.03 -9.12
N LEU A 7 -2.12 -3.41 -9.95
CA LEU A 7 -3.24 -4.09 -10.62
C LEU A 7 -2.75 -5.24 -11.52
N GLY A 8 -1.59 -5.09 -12.17
CA GLY A 8 -0.99 -6.14 -13.00
C GLY A 8 -0.51 -7.36 -12.21
N HIS A 9 -0.28 -7.21 -10.90
CA HIS A 9 0.13 -8.29 -9.98
C HIS A 9 -1.03 -8.85 -9.14
N GLY A 10 -2.28 -8.60 -9.57
CA GLY A 10 -3.47 -9.05 -8.84
C GLY A 10 -3.85 -8.14 -7.67
N GLY A 11 -3.24 -6.96 -7.57
CA GLY A 11 -3.63 -5.96 -6.58
C GLY A 11 -5.02 -5.40 -6.88
N ARG A 12 -5.83 -5.24 -5.83
CA ARG A 12 -7.13 -4.57 -5.88
C ARG A 12 -7.06 -3.28 -5.09
N CYS A 13 -7.22 -2.16 -5.77
CA CYS A 13 -7.19 -0.86 -5.12
C CYS A 13 -8.48 -0.63 -4.32
N LEU A 14 -8.38 -0.58 -2.99
CA LEU A 14 -9.52 -0.35 -2.10
C LEU A 14 -9.70 1.15 -1.80
N VAL A 15 -8.59 1.87 -1.65
CA VAL A 15 -8.61 3.33 -1.41
C VAL A 15 -7.55 3.98 -2.29
N ALA A 16 -7.96 4.93 -3.14
CA ALA A 16 -7.06 5.79 -3.93
C ALA A 16 -7.66 7.19 -4.07
N GLY A 17 -7.97 7.81 -2.93
CA GLY A 17 -8.68 9.08 -2.85
C GLY A 17 -7.84 10.27 -2.36
N PRO A 18 -8.44 11.47 -2.32
CA PRO A 18 -7.85 12.65 -1.67
C PRO A 18 -7.56 12.41 -0.18
N THR A 19 -6.84 13.33 0.45
CA THR A 19 -6.37 13.26 1.84
C THR A 19 -7.42 12.63 2.76
N PRO A 20 -7.10 11.54 3.49
CA PRO A 20 -8.05 10.96 4.44
C PRO A 20 -8.34 11.97 5.54
N GLU A 21 -9.57 11.93 6.06
CA GLU A 21 -9.98 12.75 7.19
C GLU A 21 -9.55 12.07 8.49
N PRO A 22 -8.57 12.62 9.24
CA PRO A 22 -8.20 12.05 10.52
C PRO A 22 -9.32 12.28 11.55
N VAL A 23 -9.90 11.19 12.06
CA VAL A 23 -10.91 11.24 13.13
C VAL A 23 -10.25 11.33 14.51
N GLU A 24 -9.09 10.68 14.69
CA GLU A 24 -8.28 10.72 15.90
C GLU A 24 -6.79 10.83 15.53
N GLY A 25 -6.02 11.58 16.32
CA GLY A 25 -4.59 11.80 16.07
C GLY A 25 -4.31 12.75 14.91
N THR A 26 -3.08 12.68 14.38
CA THR A 26 -2.63 13.54 13.27
C THR A 26 -2.26 12.69 12.07
N TRP A 27 -2.69 13.12 10.88
CA TRP A 27 -2.35 12.50 9.61
C TRP A 27 -1.60 13.49 8.70
N ASP A 28 -0.29 13.35 8.62
CA ASP A 28 0.59 14.29 7.91
C ASP A 28 0.82 13.94 6.43
N SER A 29 0.09 12.96 5.87
CA SER A 29 0.24 12.56 4.47
C SER A 29 -0.91 13.08 3.59
N LEU A 30 -0.56 13.75 2.50
CA LEU A 30 -1.51 14.26 1.51
C LEU A 30 -2.28 13.17 0.76
N ARG A 31 -1.84 11.91 0.85
CA ARG A 31 -2.47 10.78 0.13
C ARG A 31 -2.42 9.51 0.97
N PHE A 32 -3.48 8.71 0.83
CA PHE A 32 -3.56 7.36 1.37
C PHE A 32 -3.95 6.39 0.25
N LEU A 33 -3.22 5.28 0.16
CA LEU A 33 -3.42 4.25 -0.84
C LEU A 33 -3.46 2.91 -0.12
N LEU A 34 -4.58 2.21 -0.26
CA LEU A 34 -4.76 0.86 0.26
C LEU A 34 -4.99 -0.09 -0.92
N ILE A 35 -4.12 -1.08 -1.04
CA ILE A 35 -4.20 -2.09 -2.09
C ILE A 35 -4.21 -3.45 -1.40
N GLU A 36 -5.24 -4.23 -1.67
CA GLU A 36 -5.36 -5.61 -1.25
C GLU A 36 -4.69 -6.50 -2.29
N PHE A 37 -3.99 -7.54 -1.83
CA PHE A 37 -3.44 -8.58 -2.67
C PHE A 37 -3.98 -9.94 -2.22
N PRO A 38 -3.97 -10.96 -3.10
CA PRO A 38 -4.44 -12.30 -2.74
C PRO A 38 -3.65 -12.91 -1.57
N ASP A 39 -2.35 -12.60 -1.50
CA ASP A 39 -1.43 -13.08 -0.46
C ASP A 39 -0.18 -12.17 -0.35
N MET A 40 0.63 -12.43 0.67
CA MET A 40 1.88 -11.70 0.91
C MET A 40 3.00 -12.01 -0.10
N ALA A 41 2.94 -13.12 -0.84
CA ALA A 41 3.93 -13.38 -1.89
C ALA A 41 3.70 -12.41 -3.06
N ARG A 42 2.44 -12.20 -3.46
CA ARG A 42 2.07 -11.27 -4.54
C ARG A 42 2.43 -9.82 -4.23
N VAL A 43 2.24 -9.38 -2.99
CA VAL A 43 2.61 -8.00 -2.62
C VAL A 43 4.14 -7.81 -2.69
N ARG A 44 4.93 -8.83 -2.33
CA ARG A 44 6.39 -8.80 -2.42
C ARG A 44 6.86 -8.82 -3.87
N GLU A 45 6.30 -9.70 -4.69
CA GLU A 45 6.57 -9.73 -6.13
C GLU A 45 6.32 -8.38 -6.80
N TRP A 46 5.19 -7.74 -6.46
CA TRP A 46 4.89 -6.39 -6.93
C TRP A 46 5.93 -5.36 -6.44
N TYR A 47 6.24 -5.36 -5.15
CA TYR A 47 7.15 -4.40 -4.54
C TYR A 47 8.58 -4.50 -5.09
N ASP A 48 9.04 -5.73 -5.37
CA ASP A 48 10.37 -6.01 -5.89
C ASP A 48 10.44 -5.97 -7.43
N SER A 49 9.30 -5.79 -8.11
CA SER A 49 9.21 -5.74 -9.57
C SER A 49 10.13 -4.65 -10.16
N PRO A 50 10.77 -4.91 -11.32
CA PRO A 50 11.58 -3.91 -12.02
C PRO A 50 10.83 -2.60 -12.29
N GLU A 51 9.54 -2.70 -12.62
CA GLU A 51 8.64 -1.59 -12.92
C GLU A 51 8.43 -0.71 -11.68
N TYR A 52 8.16 -1.33 -10.53
CA TYR A 52 7.96 -0.59 -9.28
C TYR A 52 9.28 -0.04 -8.73
N ARG A 53 10.39 -0.78 -8.88
CA ARG A 53 11.72 -0.30 -8.52
C ARG A 53 12.09 0.98 -9.27
N ARG A 54 11.86 1.01 -10.58
CA ARG A 54 12.05 2.22 -11.40
C ARG A 54 11.17 3.38 -10.92
N ALA A 55 9.92 3.10 -10.55
CA ALA A 55 9.05 4.12 -9.99
C ALA A 55 9.57 4.68 -8.65
N ARG A 56 10.17 3.84 -7.79
CA ARG A 56 10.82 4.26 -6.53
C ARG A 56 12.08 5.09 -6.77
N GLU A 57 12.89 4.72 -7.74
CA GLU A 57 14.10 5.47 -8.14
C GLU A 57 13.74 6.87 -8.65
N ILE A 58 12.71 6.98 -9.51
CA ILE A 58 12.21 8.27 -10.00
C ILE A 58 11.68 9.14 -8.86
N ARG A 59 11.02 8.52 -7.87
CA ARG A 59 10.54 9.21 -6.68
C ARG A 59 11.71 9.81 -5.89
N GLY A 60 12.78 9.04 -5.71
CA GLY A 60 13.95 9.44 -4.92
C GLY A 60 13.55 10.03 -3.57
N ASP A 61 14.20 11.12 -3.18
CA ASP A 61 13.91 11.87 -1.95
C ASP A 61 12.90 13.01 -2.14
N LYS A 62 12.31 13.14 -3.33
CA LYS A 62 11.36 14.23 -3.64
C LYS A 62 10.07 14.12 -2.82
N ILE A 63 9.72 12.91 -2.40
CA ILE A 63 8.50 12.62 -1.62
C ILE A 63 8.83 11.56 -0.58
N ARG A 64 8.61 11.89 0.70
CA ARG A 64 8.63 10.88 1.78
C ARG A 64 7.36 10.05 1.71
N VAL A 65 7.51 8.73 1.67
CA VAL A 65 6.38 7.80 1.62
C VAL A 65 6.56 6.76 2.71
N GLY A 66 5.65 6.73 3.67
CA GLY A 66 5.46 5.58 4.55
C GLY A 66 4.74 4.48 3.78
N MET A 67 5.29 3.27 3.82
CA MET A 67 4.68 2.10 3.19
C MET A 67 4.98 0.88 4.05
N LEU A 68 3.96 0.07 4.25
CA LEU A 68 4.01 -1.15 5.04
C LEU A 68 3.30 -2.25 4.27
N LEU A 69 3.79 -3.47 4.45
CA LEU A 69 3.12 -4.68 3.99
C LEU A 69 2.54 -5.32 5.24
N ALA A 70 1.25 -5.61 5.22
CA ALA A 70 0.54 -6.15 6.37
C ALA A 70 -0.28 -7.36 5.96
N GLU A 71 -0.34 -8.35 6.83
CA GLU A 71 -1.25 -9.48 6.69
C GLU A 71 -2.67 -9.01 6.96
N GLY A 72 -3.60 -9.50 6.14
CA GLY A 72 -5.02 -9.26 6.33
C GLY A 72 -5.56 -10.03 7.53
N SER A 73 -6.60 -9.47 8.16
CA SER A 73 -7.43 -10.20 9.10
C SER A 73 -8.49 -10.99 8.34
N PRO A 74 -8.87 -12.20 8.80
CA PRO A 74 -10.12 -12.79 8.36
C PRO A 74 -11.31 -11.90 8.79
N PRO A 75 -12.48 -12.02 8.12
CA PRO A 75 -13.63 -11.16 8.35
C PRO A 75 -14.25 -11.30 9.75
N GLU A 76 -14.04 -12.44 10.41
CA GLU A 76 -14.38 -12.67 11.82
C GLU A 76 -13.53 -11.87 12.82
N GLY A 77 -12.46 -11.22 12.36
CA GLY A 77 -11.63 -10.31 13.15
C GLY A 77 -10.25 -10.84 13.49
N PHE A 78 -9.37 -9.92 13.90
CA PHE A 78 -7.99 -10.19 14.28
C PHE A 78 -7.86 -10.06 15.80
N SER A 79 -7.28 -11.07 16.44
CA SER A 79 -6.90 -11.01 17.85
C SER A 79 -5.39 -11.01 17.95
N LEU A 80 -4.83 -10.06 18.69
CA LEU A 80 -3.41 -10.09 19.04
C LEU A 80 -3.14 -11.30 19.94
N PRO A 81 -2.03 -12.02 19.73
CA PRO A 81 -1.59 -13.00 20.71
C PRO A 81 -1.37 -12.29 22.06
N ALA A 82 -1.88 -12.92 23.12
CA ALA A 82 -1.80 -12.42 24.50
C ALA A 82 -0.36 -12.31 25.00
#